data_AF-A0A8C7DD96-F1
#
_entry.id   AF-A0A8C7DD96-F1
#
_cell.length_a   1.000
_cell.length_b   1.000
_cell.length_c   1.000
_cell.angle_alpha   90.00
_cell.angle_beta   90.00
_cell.angle_gamma   90.00
#
_symmetry.space_group_name_H-M   'P 1'
#
loop_
_entity.id
_entity.type
_entity.pdbx_description
1 polymer ?
#
loop_
_entity_poly.entity_id
_entity_poly.type
_entity_poly.pdbx_seq_one_letter_code
_entity_poly.pdbx_strand_id
1 'polypeptide(L)'
;SKRRCDEHSTTKAFLPKMLELNHGHIVTVASSMGLFSTAGVEDYCASKFGAIGFHESLSHEIKASDKDGIKMTLVCPYLVDTGMFKGCRIRSSFPASLKPEFCVTQSMRAILHRSGYDLAPLVYFVYLTSVFSPLYSFLPFEAIVCMYRFLGADKCMYPIPCPEEGADEQQRG
;
A
#
# COMPACT_ATOMS: atom_id res chain seq x y z
N SER A 1 21.83 14.07 21.61
CA SER A 1 21.36 13.12 20.58
C SER A 1 19.92 13.50 20.19
N LYS A 2 19.71 14.41 19.23
CA LYS A 2 18.40 15.02 18.95
C LYS A 2 18.17 15.30 17.46
N ARG A 3 18.55 14.35 16.61
CA ARG A 3 18.36 14.42 15.15
C ARG A 3 17.92 13.07 14.65
N ARG A 4 16.61 12.87 14.50
CA ARG A 4 15.98 11.85 13.64
C ARG A 4 14.47 12.14 13.63
N CYS A 5 13.87 12.07 12.44
CA CYS A 5 12.45 12.25 12.14
C CYS A 5 11.96 13.70 11.90
N ASP A 6 12.62 14.49 11.04
CA ASP A 6 12.20 15.88 10.78
C ASP A 6 10.91 16.09 9.96
N GLU A 7 10.29 15.06 9.41
CA GLU A 7 9.15 15.25 8.47
C GLU A 7 7.75 14.91 8.99
N HIS A 8 7.60 14.26 10.15
CA HIS A 8 6.27 13.84 10.65
C HIS A 8 5.79 14.66 11.85
N SER A 9 5.19 15.82 11.58
CA SER A 9 4.71 16.76 12.62
C SER A 9 3.73 16.12 13.61
N THR A 10 2.82 15.25 13.14
CA THR A 10 1.81 14.61 14.00
C THR A 10 2.46 13.66 15.01
N THR A 11 3.24 12.68 14.54
CA THR A 11 3.89 11.71 15.44
C THR A 11 4.83 12.41 16.42
N LYS A 12 5.60 13.41 15.98
CA LYS A 12 6.47 14.19 16.86
C LYS A 12 5.72 14.90 17.98
N ALA A 13 4.51 15.39 17.71
CA ALA A 13 3.71 16.10 18.70
C ALA A 13 3.14 15.15 19.77
N PHE A 14 2.69 13.96 19.39
CA PHE A 14 1.95 13.06 20.29
C PHE A 14 2.79 11.93 20.90
N LEU A 15 3.81 11.44 20.18
CA LEU A 15 4.61 10.29 20.61
C LEU A 15 5.32 10.49 21.96
N PRO A 16 5.91 11.65 22.29
CA PRO A 16 6.55 11.85 23.59
C PRO A 16 5.60 11.62 24.75
N LYS A 17 4.35 12.10 24.64
CA LYS A 17 3.35 11.92 25.69
C LYS A 17 2.84 10.49 25.77
N MET A 18 2.69 9.81 24.62
CA MET A 18 2.35 8.39 24.58
C MET A 18 3.43 7.53 25.25
N LEU A 19 4.72 7.85 25.05
CA LEU A 19 5.86 7.18 25.69
C LEU A 19 5.90 7.40 27.20
N GLU A 20 5.62 8.62 27.65
CA GLU A 20 5.53 8.96 29.08
C GLU A 20 4.41 8.15 29.76
N LEU A 21 3.22 8.10 29.15
CA LEU A 21 2.06 7.39 29.68
C LEU A 21 2.10 5.88 29.44
N ASN A 22 3.04 5.39 28.61
CA ASN A 22 3.03 4.04 28.04
C ASN A 22 1.63 3.66 27.52
N HIS A 23 0.98 4.58 26.82
CA HIS A 23 -0.38 4.36 26.33
C HIS A 23 -0.64 5.21 25.09
N GLY A 24 -1.07 4.54 24.02
CA GLY A 24 -1.44 5.21 22.78
C GLY A 24 -1.65 4.23 21.65
N HIS A 25 -2.15 4.74 20.54
CA HIS A 25 -2.29 3.97 19.31
C HIS A 25 -1.96 4.87 18.13
N ILE A 26 -0.94 4.51 17.36
CA ILE A 26 -0.60 5.16 16.10
C ILE A 26 -1.12 4.30 14.96
N VAL A 27 -1.93 4.89 14.10
CA VAL A 27 -2.49 4.24 12.92
C VAL A 27 -1.89 4.91 11.69
N THR A 28 -1.22 4.13 10.85
CA THR A 28 -0.65 4.60 9.59
C THR A 28 -1.51 4.12 8.44
N VAL A 29 -2.08 5.04 7.66
CA VAL A 29 -2.88 4.71 6.46
C VAL A 29 -1.99 4.81 5.23
N ALA A 30 -1.52 3.65 4.76
CA ALA A 30 -0.69 3.52 3.57
C ALA A 30 -1.54 3.10 2.36
N SER A 31 -1.10 2.07 1.63
CA SER A 31 -1.78 1.49 0.47
C SER A 31 -1.12 0.16 0.13
N SER A 32 -1.83 -0.74 -0.55
CA SER A 32 -1.20 -1.89 -1.20
C SER A 32 -0.07 -1.49 -2.15
N MET A 33 -0.13 -0.27 -2.71
CA MET A 33 0.92 0.29 -3.57
C MET A 33 2.19 0.74 -2.83
N GLY A 34 2.22 0.59 -1.51
CA GLY A 34 3.46 0.67 -0.72
C GLY A 34 4.19 -0.67 -0.60
N LEU A 35 3.61 -1.76 -1.11
CA LEU A 35 4.18 -3.11 -1.06
C LEU A 35 4.55 -3.63 -2.45
N PHE A 36 3.87 -3.13 -3.48
CA PHE A 36 4.19 -3.34 -4.89
C PHE A 36 3.92 -2.03 -5.66
N SER A 37 4.59 -1.81 -6.78
CA SER A 37 4.46 -0.59 -7.56
C SER A 37 3.81 -0.86 -8.92
N THR A 38 3.20 0.16 -9.51
CA THR A 38 2.77 0.11 -10.90
C THR A 38 3.15 1.41 -11.60
N ALA A 39 3.17 1.40 -12.93
CA ALA A 39 3.58 2.55 -13.73
C ALA A 39 2.45 3.60 -13.83
N GLY A 40 2.83 4.88 -13.90
CA GLY A 40 1.92 6.03 -13.99
C GLY A 40 1.51 6.64 -12.64
N VAL A 41 2.10 6.17 -11.54
CA VAL A 41 1.80 6.57 -10.15
C VAL A 41 3.05 6.37 -9.27
N GLU A 42 4.23 6.64 -9.81
CA GLU A 42 5.51 6.39 -9.16
C GLU A 42 5.72 7.24 -7.89
N ASP A 43 5.27 8.51 -7.92
CA ASP A 43 5.31 9.44 -6.80
C ASP A 43 4.40 8.98 -5.66
N TYR A 44 3.19 8.53 -6.00
CA TYR A 44 2.25 7.92 -5.07
C TYR A 44 2.83 6.63 -4.48
N CYS A 45 3.39 5.74 -5.30
CA CYS A 45 4.04 4.52 -4.80
C CYS A 45 5.17 4.88 -3.83
N ALA A 46 6.09 5.76 -4.22
CA ALA A 46 7.21 6.18 -3.37
C ALA A 46 6.74 6.72 -2.01
N SER A 47 5.69 7.55 -2.00
CA SER A 47 5.11 8.08 -0.75
C SER A 47 4.55 6.97 0.15
N LYS A 48 3.92 5.94 -0.43
CA LYS A 48 3.31 4.83 0.32
C LYS A 48 4.34 3.81 0.79
N PHE A 49 5.39 3.54 0.02
CA PHE A 49 6.56 2.79 0.48
C PHE A 49 7.22 3.51 1.68
N GLY A 50 7.38 4.84 1.59
CA GLY A 50 7.87 5.66 2.69
C GLY A 50 7.01 5.57 3.95
N ALA A 51 5.68 5.60 3.81
CA ALA A 51 4.75 5.45 4.93
C ALA A 51 4.85 4.07 5.61
N ILE A 52 5.02 3.00 4.83
CA ILE A 52 5.21 1.64 5.36
C ILE A 52 6.55 1.52 6.08
N GLY A 53 7.64 1.96 5.45
CA GLY A 53 8.97 1.95 6.07
C GLY A 53 9.03 2.80 7.35
N PHE A 54 8.35 3.95 7.36
CA PHE A 54 8.19 4.76 8.57
C PHE A 54 7.45 4.00 9.68
N HIS A 55 6.33 3.35 9.35
CA HIS A 55 5.55 2.57 10.30
C HIS A 55 6.36 1.43 10.91
N GLU A 56 7.07 0.67 10.08
CA GLU A 56 7.90 -0.46 10.51
C GLU A 56 9.04 0.03 11.40
N SER A 57 9.82 1.02 10.95
CA SER A 57 10.95 1.58 11.69
C SER A 57 10.50 2.10 13.06
N LEU A 58 9.43 2.89 13.10
CA LEU A 58 8.90 3.44 14.35
C LEU A 58 8.38 2.35 15.29
N SER A 59 7.72 1.33 14.74
CA SER A 59 7.25 0.18 15.53
C SER A 59 8.40 -0.58 16.18
N HIS A 60 9.53 -0.72 15.47
CA HIS A 60 10.75 -1.29 16.02
C HIS A 60 11.35 -0.41 17.12
N GLU A 61 11.43 0.91 16.93
CA GLU A 61 11.92 1.83 17.95
C GLU A 61 11.09 1.78 19.24
N ILE A 62 9.77 1.77 19.14
CA ILE A 62 8.87 1.68 20.29
C ILE A 62 9.06 0.35 21.02
N LYS A 63 9.11 -0.78 20.29
CA LYS A 63 9.36 -2.10 20.91
C LYS A 63 10.72 -2.19 21.58
N ALA A 64 11.77 -1.61 20.97
CA ALA A 64 13.12 -1.56 21.54
C ALA A 64 13.22 -0.65 22.77
N SER A 65 12.23 0.22 23.01
CA SER A 65 12.15 1.07 24.21
C SER A 65 11.41 0.40 25.38
N ASP A 66 11.10 -0.89 25.28
CA ASP A 66 10.36 -1.68 26.28
C ASP A 66 8.98 -1.08 26.64
N LYS A 67 8.35 -0.40 25.67
CA LYS A 67 7.01 0.17 25.79
C LYS A 67 5.99 -0.73 25.10
N ASP A 68 5.19 -1.42 25.90
CA ASP A 68 4.19 -2.39 25.44
C ASP A 68 2.78 -1.80 25.30
N GLY A 69 2.50 -0.65 25.93
CA GLY A 69 1.19 -0.03 25.94
C GLY A 69 0.92 0.91 24.76
N ILE A 70 1.93 1.15 23.90
CA ILE A 70 1.75 1.85 22.62
C ILE A 70 1.51 0.83 21.52
N LYS A 71 0.35 0.93 20.86
CA LYS A 71 -0.03 0.07 19.75
C LYS A 71 0.22 0.76 18.42
N MET A 72 0.49 -0.05 17.41
CA MET A 72 0.76 0.39 16.05
C MET A 72 -0.13 -0.44 15.13
N THR A 73 -0.85 0.20 14.20
CA THR A 73 -1.61 -0.49 13.15
C THR A 73 -1.30 0.13 11.79
N LEU A 74 -0.86 -0.70 10.85
CA LEU A 74 -0.70 -0.32 9.45
C LEU A 74 -1.93 -0.73 8.65
N VAL A 75 -2.59 0.22 8.01
CA VAL A 75 -3.72 -0.01 7.13
C VAL A 75 -3.26 0.12 5.68
N CYS A 76 -3.37 -0.94 4.89
CA CYS A 76 -2.99 -0.97 3.48
C CYS A 76 -4.20 -1.31 2.61
N PRO A 77 -5.04 -0.33 2.25
CA PRO A 77 -6.17 -0.57 1.35
C PRO A 77 -5.69 -1.05 -0.01
N TYR A 78 -6.40 -2.05 -0.55
CA TYR A 78 -6.38 -2.36 -1.98
C TYR A 78 -7.24 -1.34 -2.74
N LEU A 79 -7.29 -1.42 -4.07
CA LEU A 79 -8.06 -0.54 -4.95
C LEU A 79 -9.45 -0.23 -4.35
N VAL A 80 -9.68 1.00 -3.87
CA VAL A 80 -10.96 1.43 -3.28
C VAL A 80 -11.69 2.31 -4.29
N ASP A 81 -12.99 2.09 -4.46
CA ASP A 81 -13.83 2.88 -5.34
C ASP A 81 -14.19 4.24 -4.72
N THR A 82 -13.20 5.11 -4.60
CA THR A 82 -13.34 6.49 -4.11
C THR A 82 -13.21 7.52 -5.25
N GLY A 83 -13.13 7.08 -6.50
CA GLY A 83 -12.83 7.91 -7.67
C GLY A 83 -11.34 8.21 -7.90
N MET A 84 -10.46 7.92 -6.94
CA MET A 84 -9.01 8.14 -7.03
C MET A 84 -8.33 7.35 -8.16
N PHE A 85 -8.87 6.17 -8.49
CA PHE A 85 -8.37 5.28 -9.54
C PHE A 85 -9.36 5.09 -10.69
N LYS A 86 -10.19 6.11 -10.96
CA LYS A 86 -11.21 6.06 -12.01
C LYS A 86 -10.53 5.87 -13.38
N GLY A 87 -10.88 4.79 -14.09
CA GLY A 87 -10.25 4.41 -15.36
C GLY A 87 -9.14 3.37 -15.24
N CYS A 88 -8.76 2.98 -14.02
CA CYS A 88 -7.82 1.89 -13.80
C CYS A 88 -8.38 0.56 -14.34
N ARG A 89 -7.68 -0.05 -15.29
CA ARG A 89 -8.04 -1.35 -15.86
C ARG A 89 -7.03 -2.39 -15.41
N ILE A 90 -7.49 -3.32 -14.59
CA ILE A 90 -6.74 -4.53 -14.21
C ILE A 90 -7.43 -5.71 -14.89
N ARG A 91 -6.67 -6.74 -15.27
CA ARG A 91 -7.23 -7.96 -15.87
C ARG A 91 -8.30 -8.57 -14.96
N SER A 92 -9.39 -9.07 -15.55
CA SER A 92 -10.59 -9.59 -14.85
C SER A 92 -10.34 -10.73 -13.87
N SER A 93 -9.17 -11.37 -13.91
CA SER A 93 -8.73 -12.38 -12.94
C SER A 93 -8.37 -11.81 -11.57
N PHE A 94 -8.24 -10.48 -11.43
CA PHE A 94 -8.02 -9.81 -10.15
C PHE A 94 -9.32 -9.31 -9.54
N PRO A 95 -9.43 -9.26 -8.20
CA PRO A 95 -10.62 -8.76 -7.55
C PRO A 95 -10.87 -7.29 -7.92
N ALA A 96 -12.15 -6.98 -8.11
CA ALA A 96 -12.64 -5.65 -8.38
C ALA A 96 -12.35 -4.69 -7.21
N SER A 97 -12.54 -3.39 -7.48
CA SER A 97 -12.42 -2.34 -6.47
C SER A 97 -13.28 -2.65 -5.23
N LEU A 98 -12.70 -2.43 -4.06
CA LEU A 98 -13.39 -2.53 -2.79
C LEU A 98 -14.33 -1.33 -2.61
N LYS A 99 -15.50 -1.61 -2.03
CA LYS A 99 -16.41 -0.55 -1.58
C LYS A 99 -15.76 0.24 -0.42
N PRO A 100 -15.89 1.57 -0.38
CA PRO A 100 -15.36 2.39 0.71
C PRO A 100 -15.80 1.92 2.10
N GLU A 101 -17.07 1.54 2.25
CA GLU A 101 -17.65 1.11 3.53
C GLU A 101 -16.99 -0.17 4.03
N PHE A 102 -16.66 -1.08 3.11
CA PHE A 102 -15.96 -2.31 3.45
C PHE A 102 -14.53 -2.03 3.91
N CYS A 103 -13.82 -1.15 3.18
CA CYS A 103 -12.47 -0.74 3.55
C CYS A 103 -12.45 -0.12 4.95
N VAL A 104 -13.32 0.85 5.21
CA VAL A 104 -13.45 1.50 6.52
C VAL A 104 -13.79 0.49 7.61
N THR A 105 -14.71 -0.44 7.34
CA THR A 105 -15.09 -1.46 8.32
C THR A 105 -13.92 -2.36 8.69
N GLN A 106 -13.11 -2.82 7.72
CA GLN A 106 -11.92 -3.63 8.01
C GLN A 106 -10.87 -2.82 8.77
N SER A 107 -10.61 -1.58 8.33
CA SER A 107 -9.66 -0.70 9.00
C SER A 107 -10.04 -0.43 10.44
N MET A 108 -11.32 -0.13 10.70
CA MET A 108 -11.83 0.07 12.05
C MET A 108 -11.72 -1.21 12.88
N ARG A 109 -12.02 -2.38 12.32
CA ARG A 109 -11.82 -3.66 13.01
C ARG A 109 -10.35 -3.87 13.39
N ALA A 110 -9.42 -3.64 12.48
CA ALA A 110 -8.00 -3.80 12.78
C ALA A 110 -7.50 -2.85 13.86
N ILE A 111 -7.96 -1.59 13.83
CA ILE A 111 -7.67 -0.60 14.87
C ILE A 111 -8.24 -1.07 16.22
N LEU A 112 -9.50 -1.49 16.27
CA LEU A 112 -10.16 -1.93 17.51
C LEU A 112 -9.52 -3.21 18.08
N HIS A 113 -9.14 -4.16 17.22
CA HIS A 113 -8.47 -5.40 17.62
C HIS A 113 -6.97 -5.22 17.89
N ARG A 114 -6.41 -4.02 17.70
CA ARG A 114 -4.98 -3.72 17.88
C ARG A 114 -4.08 -4.64 17.04
N SER A 115 -4.56 -5.02 15.86
CA SER A 115 -3.81 -5.84 14.92
C SER A 115 -2.68 -4.99 14.31
N GLY A 116 -1.46 -5.54 14.27
CA GLY A 116 -0.29 -4.82 13.73
C GLY A 116 -0.41 -4.49 12.24
N TYR A 117 -1.19 -5.28 11.50
CA TYR A 117 -1.37 -5.13 10.06
C TYR A 117 -2.82 -5.40 9.67
N ASP A 118 -3.39 -4.49 8.86
CA ASP A 118 -4.63 -4.67 8.12
C ASP A 118 -4.30 -4.67 6.62
N LEU A 119 -3.86 -5.83 6.15
CA LEU A 119 -3.70 -6.11 4.73
C LEU A 119 -4.86 -7.00 4.28
N ALA A 120 -5.47 -6.64 3.15
CA ALA A 120 -6.36 -7.57 2.48
C ALA A 120 -5.61 -8.89 2.20
N PRO A 121 -6.23 -10.08 2.36
CA PRO A 121 -5.55 -11.37 2.22
C PRO A 121 -4.78 -11.54 0.91
N LEU A 122 -5.27 -10.94 -0.19
CA LEU A 122 -4.58 -10.95 -1.48
C LEU A 122 -3.30 -10.10 -1.48
N VAL A 123 -3.32 -8.94 -0.82
CA VAL A 123 -2.14 -8.07 -0.68
C VAL A 123 -1.09 -8.74 0.18
N TYR A 124 -1.52 -9.44 1.24
CA TYR A 124 -0.63 -10.25 2.06
C TYR A 124 -0.03 -11.41 1.27
N PHE A 125 -0.81 -12.11 0.44
CA PHE A 125 -0.31 -13.17 -0.43
C PHE A 125 0.71 -12.65 -1.46
N VAL A 126 0.43 -11.52 -2.12
CA VAL A 126 1.36 -10.88 -3.06
C VAL A 126 2.64 -10.43 -2.35
N TYR A 127 2.52 -9.81 -1.18
CA TYR A 127 3.66 -9.40 -0.36
C TYR A 127 4.51 -10.61 0.05
N LEU A 128 3.89 -11.65 0.60
CA LEU A 128 4.59 -12.86 1.02
C LEU A 128 5.28 -13.55 -0.15
N THR A 129 4.60 -13.71 -1.28
CA THR A 129 5.20 -14.34 -2.46
C THR A 129 6.31 -13.48 -3.07
N SER A 130 6.18 -12.16 -3.08
CA SER A 130 7.20 -11.26 -3.66
C SER A 130 8.44 -11.11 -2.78
N VAL A 131 8.26 -11.06 -1.45
CA VAL A 131 9.35 -10.81 -0.49
C VAL A 131 10.02 -12.09 -0.03
N PHE A 132 9.28 -13.19 0.18
CA PHE A 132 9.82 -14.43 0.72
C PHE A 132 10.13 -15.50 -0.33
N SER A 133 9.66 -15.35 -1.58
CA SER A 133 10.04 -16.30 -2.63
C SER A 133 11.40 -15.88 -3.22
N PRO A 134 12.45 -16.69 -3.06
CA PRO A 134 13.74 -16.42 -3.71
C PRO A 134 13.59 -16.35 -5.24
N LEU A 135 12.54 -16.98 -5.80
CA LEU A 135 12.22 -16.95 -7.21
C LEU A 135 12.09 -15.52 -7.74
N TYR A 136 11.45 -14.60 -6.99
CA TYR A 136 11.30 -13.20 -7.42
C TYR A 136 12.61 -12.42 -7.39
N SER A 137 13.47 -12.67 -6.40
CA SER A 137 14.79 -12.01 -6.30
C SER A 137 15.76 -12.46 -7.40
N PHE A 138 15.57 -13.66 -7.97
CA PHE A 138 16.36 -14.15 -9.11
C PHE A 138 15.73 -13.86 -10.47
N LEU A 139 14.47 -13.38 -10.52
CA LEU A 139 13.83 -13.07 -11.79
C LEU A 139 14.48 -11.82 -12.40
N PRO A 140 14.99 -11.88 -13.65
CA PRO A 140 15.46 -10.68 -14.33
C PRO A 140 14.31 -9.67 -14.45
N PHE A 141 14.63 -8.38 -14.44
CA PHE A 141 13.63 -7.29 -14.50
C PHE A 141 12.61 -7.48 -15.64
N GLU A 142 13.05 -7.98 -16.80
CA GLU A 142 12.19 -8.30 -17.94
C GLU A 142 11.11 -9.33 -17.64
N ALA A 143 11.39 -10.32 -16.79
CA ALA A 143 10.41 -11.32 -16.37
C ALA A 143 9.35 -10.69 -15.46
N ILE A 144 9.74 -9.75 -14.60
CA ILE A 144 8.81 -8.96 -13.79
C ILE A 144 7.91 -8.12 -14.71
N VAL A 145 8.48 -7.42 -15.68
CA VAL A 145 7.71 -6.65 -16.68
C VAL A 145 6.73 -7.54 -17.45
N CYS A 146 7.16 -8.73 -17.87
CA CYS A 146 6.30 -9.72 -18.53
C CYS A 146 5.13 -10.15 -17.65
N MET A 147 5.37 -10.39 -16.35
CA MET A 147 4.31 -10.67 -15.40
C MET A 147 3.33 -9.49 -15.27
N TYR A 148 3.82 -8.26 -15.09
CA TYR A 148 2.93 -7.09 -15.00
C TYR A 148 2.09 -6.91 -16.27
N ARG A 149 2.65 -7.16 -17.46
CA ARG A 149 1.91 -7.19 -18.73
C ARG A 149 0.85 -8.29 -18.76
N PHE A 150 1.20 -9.50 -18.35
CA PHE A 150 0.25 -10.61 -18.28
C PHE A 150 -0.91 -10.32 -17.32
N LEU A 151 -0.63 -9.68 -16.19
CA LEU A 151 -1.64 -9.30 -15.19
C LEU A 151 -2.46 -8.05 -15.61
N GLY A 152 -2.08 -7.39 -16.71
CA GLY A 152 -2.68 -6.13 -17.16
C GLY A 152 -2.45 -4.98 -16.18
N ALA A 153 -1.41 -5.10 -15.34
CA ALA A 153 -1.03 -4.09 -14.37
C ALA A 153 0.01 -3.11 -14.94
N ASP A 154 0.67 -3.43 -16.05
CA ASP A 154 1.74 -2.62 -16.66
C ASP A 154 1.27 -1.21 -17.10
N LYS A 155 0.02 -1.10 -17.55
CA LYS A 155 -0.57 0.15 -18.04
C LYS A 155 -1.85 0.56 -17.30
N CYS A 156 -2.11 -0.03 -16.14
CA CYS A 156 -3.39 0.18 -15.45
C CYS A 156 -3.62 1.63 -15.03
N MET A 157 -2.55 2.42 -14.85
CA MET A 157 -2.61 3.83 -14.44
C MET A 157 -1.96 4.80 -15.45
N TYR A 158 -1.56 4.33 -16.63
CA TYR A 158 -1.13 5.25 -17.67
C TYR A 158 -2.32 6.10 -18.13
N PRO A 159 -2.13 7.40 -18.41
CA PRO A 159 -3.16 8.18 -19.07
C PRO A 159 -3.56 7.46 -20.35
N ILE A 160 -4.85 7.22 -20.52
CA ILE A 160 -5.41 6.69 -21.77
C ILE A 160 -4.85 7.62 -22.86
N PRO A 161 -4.14 7.10 -23.89
CA PRO A 161 -3.86 7.92 -25.06
C PRO A 161 -5.21 8.47 -25.51
N CYS A 162 -5.32 9.79 -25.67
CA CYS A 162 -6.49 10.37 -26.33
C CYS A 162 -6.77 9.48 -27.55
N PRO A 163 -8.00 8.96 -27.73
CA PRO A 163 -8.26 8.05 -28.84
C PRO A 163 -7.76 8.74 -30.09
N GLU A 164 -6.79 8.14 -30.78
CA GLU A 164 -6.51 8.57 -32.14
C GLU A 164 -7.82 8.37 -32.90
N GLU A 165 -8.37 9.47 -33.41
CA GLU A 165 -9.44 9.42 -34.40
C GLU A 165 -8.98 8.48 -35.51
N GLY A 166 -9.52 7.26 -35.58
CA GLY A 166 -9.25 6.36 -36.70
C GLY A 166 -9.14 4.86 -36.46
N ALA A 167 -9.43 4.31 -35.27
CA ALA A 167 -9.31 2.86 -35.03
C ALA A 167 -10.65 2.10 -34.90
N ASP A 168 -11.73 2.58 -35.54
CA ASP A 168 -13.07 1.99 -35.47
C ASP A 168 -13.46 1.13 -36.69
N GLU A 169 -12.51 0.70 -37.52
CA GLU A 169 -12.83 0.00 -38.78
C GLU A 169 -12.34 -1.46 -38.91
N GLN A 170 -11.84 -2.10 -37.85
CA GLN A 170 -11.29 -3.47 -37.96
C GLN A 170 -11.93 -4.52 -37.03
N GLN A 171 -13.21 -4.40 -36.67
CA GLN A 171 -13.96 -5.47 -35.98
C GLN A 171 -15.41 -5.68 -36.50
N ARG A 172 -15.66 -5.39 -37.78
CA ARG A 172 -16.79 -5.96 -38.53
C ARG A 172 -16.29 -6.55 -39.85
N GLY A 173 -15.95 -7.84 -39.77
CA GLY A 173 -15.64 -8.72 -40.90
C GLY A 173 -15.77 -10.16 -40.42
#